data_AF-A0A2I0X8G5-F1
#
_entry.id   AF-A0A2I0X8G5-F1
#
_cell.length_a   1.000
_cell.length_b   1.000
_cell.length_c   1.000
_cell.angle_alpha   90.00
_cell.angle_beta   90.00
_cell.angle_gamma   90.00
#
_symmetry.space_group_name_H-M   'P 1'
#
loop_
_entity.id
_entity.type
_entity.pdbx_description
1 polymer ?
#
loop_
_entity_poly.entity_id
_entity_poly.type
_entity_poly.pdbx_seq_one_letter_code
_entity_poly.pdbx_strand_id
1 'polypeptide(L)' 'MIRRLITLHVLLINCVHVSCIINIYKSDDCIPPHINNHDFVRPFSTLSFLSKCNIMFGHKLKIIEPDKFNGSASIPL' A
#
# COMPACT_ATOMS: atom_id res chain seq x y z
N MET A 1 7.74 -15.04 -5.13
CA MET A 1 7.83 -13.58 -4.93
C MET A 1 8.48 -13.21 -3.60
N ILE A 2 7.92 -13.58 -2.44
CA ILE A 2 8.47 -13.25 -1.11
C ILE A 2 9.94 -13.66 -0.96
N ARG A 3 10.31 -14.88 -1.37
CA ARG A 3 11.72 -15.33 -1.39
C ARG A 3 12.64 -14.36 -2.15
N ARG A 4 12.19 -13.83 -3.30
CA ARG A 4 12.95 -12.85 -4.09
C ARG A 4 13.13 -11.54 -3.35
N LEU A 5 12.09 -11.07 -2.64
CA LEU A 5 12.18 -9.86 -1.80
C LEU A 5 13.13 -10.05 -0.60
N ILE A 6 13.18 -11.25 -0.02
CA ILE A 6 14.15 -11.59 1.03
C ILE A 6 15.57 -11.62 0.44
N THR A 7 15.78 -12.28 -0.70
CA THR A 7 17.09 -12.33 -1.36
C THR A 7 17.59 -10.95 -1.77
N LEU A 8 16.69 -10.05 -2.17
CA LEU A 8 17.00 -8.65 -2.48
C LEU A 8 17.10 -7.75 -1.24
N HIS A 9 16.99 -8.31 -0.03
CA HIS A 9 17.07 -7.59 1.25
C HIS A 9 16.02 -6.48 1.41
N VAL A 10 14.89 -6.57 0.70
CA VAL A 10 13.72 -5.69 0.86
C VAL A 10 12.91 -6.11 2.09
N LEU A 11 12.78 -7.42 2.31
CA LEU A 11 12.16 -8.02 3.50
C LEU A 11 13.24 -8.73 4.31
N LEU A 12 13.25 -8.53 5.64
CA LEU A 12 14.15 -9.28 6.52
C LEU A 12 13.65 -10.72 6.65
N ILE A 13 14.57 -11.67 6.69
CA ILE A 13 14.26 -13.11 6.81
C ILE A 13 13.57 -13.44 8.15
N ASN A 14 13.78 -12.59 9.17
CA ASN A 14 13.17 -12.71 10.50
C ASN A 14 11.91 -11.84 10.66
N CYS A 15 11.49 -11.10 9.63
CA CYS A 15 10.25 -10.35 9.71
C CYS A 15 9.09 -11.36 9.79
N VAL A 16 8.41 -11.34 10.93
CA VAL A 16 7.23 -12.13 11.32
C VAL A 16 6.03 -11.73 10.44
N HIS A 17 6.11 -12.00 9.14
CA HIS A 17 5.01 -11.76 8.20
C HIS A 17 4.24 -13.07 8.00
N VAL A 18 3.27 -13.31 8.89
CA VAL A 18 2.31 -14.43 8.71
C VAL A 18 1.17 -14.02 7.76
N SER A 19 1.08 -12.74 7.39
CA SER A 19 -0.01 -12.20 6.59
C SER A 19 0.46 -11.69 5.24
N CYS A 20 -0.25 -12.09 4.18
CA CYS A 20 -0.11 -11.60 2.82
C CYS A 20 -1.51 -11.25 2.32
N ILE A 21 -1.73 -9.99 1.93
CA ILE A 21 -3.03 -9.49 1.48
C ILE A 21 -2.93 -9.20 -0.02
N ILE A 22 -3.87 -9.75 -0.78
CA ILE A 22 -4.00 -9.48 -2.22
C ILE A 22 -5.22 -8.60 -2.41
N ASN A 23 -4.99 -7.35 -2.85
CA ASN A 23 -6.05 -6.45 -3.24
C ASN A 23 -6.22 -6.47 -4.77
N ILE A 24 -7.45 -6.68 -5.24
CA ILE A 24 -7.78 -6.71 -6.67
C ILE A 24 -8.71 -5.53 -6.94
N TYR A 25 -8.35 -4.70 -7.91
CA TYR A 25 -9.08 -3.50 -8.28
C TYR A 25 -9.52 -3.55 -9.74
N LYS A 26 -10.68 -2.99 -10.02
CA LYS A 26 -11.13 -2.59 -11.35
C LYS A 26 -10.81 -1.11 -11.59
N SER A 27 -11.08 -0.64 -12.80
CA SER A 27 -11.05 0.80 -13.09
C SER A 27 -11.95 1.53 -12.10
N ASP A 28 -11.47 2.66 -11.62
CA ASP A 28 -12.19 3.58 -10.72
C ASP A 28 -12.41 3.08 -9.29
N ASP A 29 -12.01 1.83 -8.96
CA ASP A 29 -11.98 1.37 -7.57
C ASP A 29 -10.93 2.15 -6.76
N CYS A 30 -11.26 2.48 -5.51
CA CYS A 30 -10.33 3.09 -4.57
C CYS A 30 -10.40 2.44 -3.18
N ILE A 31 -9.36 2.68 -2.36
CA ILE A 31 -9.47 2.50 -0.91
C ILE A 31 -9.61 3.88 -0.26
N PRO A 32 -10.64 4.11 0.59
CA PRO A 32 -10.75 5.34 1.36
C PRO A 32 -9.51 5.61 2.25
N PRO A 33 -9.19 6.88 2.54
CA PRO A 33 -8.11 7.24 3.45
C PRO A 33 -8.19 6.53 4.80
N HIS A 34 -7.13 5.81 5.16
CA HIS A 34 -7.05 5.10 6.44
C HIS A 34 -5.60 4.97 6.92
N ILE A 35 -5.44 4.60 8.19
CA ILE A 35 -4.17 4.15 8.75
C ILE A 35 -4.28 2.65 8.97
N ASN A 36 -3.30 1.88 8.51
CA ASN A 36 -3.25 0.44 8.77
C ASN A 36 -3.28 0.15 10.27
N ASN A 37 -4.06 -0.86 10.68
CA ASN A 37 -4.21 -1.28 12.08
C ASN A 37 -2.83 -1.51 12.75
N HIS A 38 -2.71 -1.10 14.01
CA HIS A 38 -1.53 -1.25 14.85
C HIS A 38 -1.18 -2.70 15.21
N ASP A 39 -2.11 -3.65 15.05
CA ASP A 39 -1.83 -5.09 15.23
C ASP A 39 -0.78 -5.63 14.22
N PHE A 40 -0.59 -4.93 13.11
CA PHE A 40 0.41 -5.28 12.11
C PHE A 40 1.76 -4.63 12.41
N VAL A 41 2.79 -5.48 12.52
CA VAL A 41 4.18 -5.05 12.70
C VAL A 41 4.65 -4.29 11.46
N ARG A 42 5.35 -3.18 11.68
CA ARG A 42 5.97 -2.37 10.61
C ARG A 42 7.39 -2.89 10.29
N PRO A 43 7.90 -2.70 9.06
CA PRO A 43 7.32 -1.95 7.94
C PRO A 43 6.24 -2.72 7.18
N PHE A 44 5.42 -1.98 6.43
CA PHE A 44 4.55 -2.55 5.40
C PHE A 44 5.31 -2.55 4.07
N SER A 45 5.24 -3.67 3.35
CA SER A 45 5.77 -3.79 1.99
C SER A 45 4.63 -4.06 1.02
N THR A 46 4.54 -3.25 -0.03
CA THR A 46 3.51 -3.37 -1.08
C THR A 46 4.20 -3.62 -2.41
N LEU A 47 3.60 -4.49 -3.23
CA LEU A 47 4.04 -4.72 -4.60
C LEU A 47 2.82 -4.62 -5.52
N SER A 48 2.95 -3.83 -6.57
CA SER A 48 1.91 -3.63 -7.57
C SER A 48 2.14 -4.43 -8.84
N PHE A 49 1.05 -4.77 -9.50
CA PHE A 49 1.00 -5.55 -10.72
C PHE A 49 0.00 -4.91 -11.70
N LEU A 50 0.07 -5.35 -12.96
CA LEU A 50 -0.86 -5.03 -14.06
C LEU A 50 -0.84 -3.57 -14.54
N SER A 51 -0.91 -2.58 -13.65
CA SER A 51 -0.97 -1.17 -14.00
C SER A 51 -0.25 -0.30 -12.97
N LYS A 52 0.10 0.92 -13.40
CA LYS A 52 0.61 1.96 -12.49
C LYS A 52 -0.57 2.67 -11.83
N CYS A 53 -0.45 2.93 -10.54
CA CYS A 53 -1.40 3.74 -9.79
C CYS A 53 -0.63 4.43 -8.64
N ASN A 54 -1.08 5.59 -8.19
CA ASN A 54 -0.39 6.29 -7.12
C ASN A 54 -1.01 5.97 -5.76
N ILE A 55 -0.19 5.83 -4.71
CA ILE A 55 -0.64 5.97 -3.33
C ILE A 55 -0.51 7.42 -2.92
N MET A 56 -1.56 7.95 -2.33
CA MET A 56 -1.55 9.29 -1.75
C MET A 56 -1.38 9.26 -0.24
N PHE A 57 -0.57 10.19 0.26
CA PHE A 57 -0.25 10.37 1.66
C PHE A 57 -0.54 11.80 2.09
N GLY A 58 -0.93 11.97 3.35
CA GLY A 58 -1.07 13.28 3.96
C GLY A 58 -1.46 13.19 5.42
N HIS A 59 -1.01 14.15 6.23
CA HIS A 59 -1.46 14.28 7.62
C HIS A 59 -2.95 14.60 7.71
N LYS A 60 -3.49 15.23 6.67
CA LYS A 60 -4.92 15.46 6.42
C LYS A 60 -5.20 15.06 4.97
N LEU A 61 -5.96 13.98 4.80
CA LEU A 61 -6.50 13.57 3.50
C LEU A 61 -7.95 14.05 3.41
N LYS A 62 -8.27 14.82 2.37
CA LYS A 62 -9.63 15.30 2.11
C LYS A 62 -10.25 14.52 0.97
N ILE A 63 -11.52 14.15 1.12
CA ILE A 63 -12.33 13.62 0.02
C ILE A 63 -12.87 14.83 -0.75
N ILE A 64 -12.56 14.93 -2.04
CA ILE A 64 -13.07 16.01 -2.90
C ILE A 64 -14.35 15.53 -3.59
N GLU A 65 -14.29 14.34 -4.19
CA GLU A 65 -15.37 13.67 -4.92
C GLU A 65 -15.24 12.16 -4.66
N PRO A 66 -16.22 11.33 -5.07
CA PRO A 66 -16.03 9.88 -5.13
C PRO A 66 -14.71 9.55 -5.84
N ASP A 67 -13.90 8.72 -5.18
CA ASP A 67 -12.61 8.23 -5.68
C ASP A 67 -11.53 9.32 -5.92
N LYS A 68 -11.81 10.59 -5.56
CA LYS A 68 -10.86 11.70 -5.64
C LYS A 68 -10.55 12.26 -4.28
N PHE A 69 -9.26 12.19 -3.94
CA PHE A 69 -8.75 12.64 -2.66
C PHE A 69 -7.71 13.75 -2.86
N ASN A 70 -7.42 14.50 -1.79
CA ASN A 70 -6.35 15.49 -1.77
C ASN A 70 -5.41 15.21 -0.59
N GLY A 71 -4.10 15.21 -0.84
CA GLY A 71 -3.05 14.89 0.11
C GLY A 71 -1.77 15.68 -0.18
N SER A 72 -0.79 15.56 0.72
CA SER A 72 0.47 16.31 0.61
C SER A 72 1.51 15.65 -0.31
N ALA A 73 1.38 14.34 -0.56
CA ALA A 73 2.30 13.61 -1.41
C ALA A 73 1.58 12.49 -2.17
N SER A 74 2.00 12.22 -3.40
CA SER A 74 1.51 11.13 -4.23
C SER A 74 2.71 10.38 -4.79
N ILE A 75 2.78 9.07 -4.55
CA ILE A 75 3.91 8.23 -4.95
C ILE A 75 3.37 7.15 -5.91
N PRO A 76 3.95 7.01 -7.11
CA PRO A 76 3.57 5.92 -8.01
C PRO A 76 3.99 4.57 -7.44
N LEU A 77 3.11 3.58 -7.57
CA LEU A 77 3.39 2.17 -7.35
C LEU A 77 3.95 1.48 -8.60
#